data_AF-A0A166USJ7-F1
#
_entry.id   AF-A0A166USJ7-F1
#
_cell.length_a   1.000
_cell.length_b   1.000
_cell.length_c   1.000
_cell.angle_alpha   90.00
_cell.angle_beta   90.00
_cell.angle_gamma   90.00
#
_symmetry.space_group_name_H-M   'P 1'
#
loop_
_entity.id
_entity.type
_entity.pdbx_description
1 polymer ?
#
loop_
_entity_poly.entity_id
_entity_poly.type
_entity_poly.pdbx_seq_one_letter_code
_entity_poly.pdbx_strand_id
1 'polypeptide(L)'
;MALSEQYLEEDIHPIDIVENIAAHHEWDFDRISDEQIAMAVEGQWRTYSITLAWSAYDETLRLICTFEMEPPTEKLPALYALLNEMNDQCWAGSYTFWSEQQLMVYRYGLVLSGGQIASPEQIDTMIGAAVVSAERYYPALQLLVWGDRTPREALQVAIAEAYGRA
;
A
#
# COMPACT_ATOMS: atom_id res chain seq x y z
N MET A 1 24.04 -37.22 27.70
CA MET A 1 23.75 -37.02 26.27
C MET A 1 22.26 -36.75 26.16
N ALA A 2 21.86 -35.48 26.33
CA ALA A 2 20.51 -35.03 26.03
C ALA A 2 20.64 -34.25 24.73
N LEU A 3 20.36 -34.92 23.62
CA LEU A 3 20.14 -34.27 22.35
C LEU A 3 18.78 -33.58 22.50
N SER A 4 18.79 -32.36 23.04
CA SER A 4 17.64 -31.48 22.94
C SER A 4 17.46 -31.27 21.45
N GLU A 5 16.44 -31.89 20.88
CA GLU A 5 15.85 -31.47 19.62
C GLU A 5 15.50 -30.00 19.79
N GLN A 6 16.43 -29.11 19.41
CA GLN A 6 16.05 -27.81 18.91
C GLN A 6 15.20 -28.13 17.69
N TYR A 7 13.88 -28.16 17.90
CA TYR A 7 12.96 -27.89 16.83
C TYR A 7 13.50 -26.63 16.17
N LEU A 8 14.03 -26.79 14.96
CA LEU A 8 14.13 -25.68 14.02
C LEU A 8 12.69 -25.20 13.90
N GLU A 9 12.28 -24.22 14.72
CA GLU A 9 11.19 -23.34 14.35
C GLU A 9 11.68 -22.75 13.02
N GLU A 10 11.16 -23.27 11.91
CA GLU A 10 11.29 -22.60 10.62
C GLU A 10 10.68 -21.22 10.86
N ASP A 11 11.53 -20.20 10.97
CA ASP A 11 11.10 -18.82 11.12
C ASP A 11 10.08 -18.54 10.01
N ILE A 12 8.83 -18.28 10.38
CA ILE A 12 7.74 -18.10 9.42
C ILE A 12 8.08 -16.89 8.55
N HIS A 13 8.28 -17.13 7.26
CA HIS A 13 8.66 -16.08 6.34
C HIS A 13 7.47 -15.12 6.14
N PRO A 14 7.66 -13.78 6.21
CA PRO A 14 6.55 -12.84 6.09
C PRO A 14 5.74 -13.03 4.80
N ILE A 15 6.40 -13.38 3.69
CA ILE A 15 5.72 -13.59 2.40
C ILE A 15 4.81 -14.83 2.42
N ASP A 16 5.12 -15.87 3.20
CA ASP A 16 4.22 -17.01 3.35
C ASP A 16 2.92 -16.61 4.08
N ILE A 17 3.01 -15.68 5.03
CA ILE A 17 1.83 -15.13 5.70
C ILE A 17 1.00 -14.30 4.72
N VAL A 18 1.64 -13.49 3.88
CA VAL A 18 0.98 -12.70 2.83
C VAL A 18 0.24 -13.61 1.85
N GLU A 19 0.87 -14.70 1.41
CA GLU A 19 0.28 -15.69 0.50
C GLU A 19 -0.99 -16.32 1.09
N ASN A 20 -0.95 -16.71 2.37
CA ASN A 20 -2.10 -17.25 3.08
C ASN A 20 -3.25 -16.23 3.21
N ILE A 21 -2.92 -14.96 3.47
CA ILE A 21 -3.91 -13.87 3.53
C ILE A 21 -4.56 -13.67 2.14
N ALA A 22 -3.77 -13.61 1.08
CA ALA A 22 -4.27 -13.44 -0.28
C ALA A 22 -5.19 -14.61 -0.69
N ALA A 23 -4.80 -15.84 -0.38
CA ALA A 23 -5.62 -17.02 -0.62
C ALA A 23 -6.92 -17.01 0.20
N HIS A 24 -6.88 -16.54 1.46
CA HIS A 24 -8.06 -16.42 2.31
C HIS A 24 -9.08 -15.41 1.77
N HIS A 25 -8.61 -14.29 1.22
CA HIS A 25 -9.45 -13.27 0.58
C HIS A 25 -9.83 -13.58 -0.87
N GLU A 26 -9.41 -14.75 -1.40
CA GLU A 26 -9.61 -15.17 -2.79
C GLU A 26 -9.08 -14.16 -3.83
N TRP A 27 -8.00 -13.45 -3.49
CA TRP A 27 -7.34 -12.54 -4.43
C TRP A 27 -6.49 -13.31 -5.43
N ASP A 28 -6.39 -12.75 -6.64
CA ASP A 28 -5.42 -13.23 -7.63
C ASP A 28 -4.03 -12.74 -7.24
N PHE A 29 -3.09 -13.67 -7.07
CA PHE A 29 -1.72 -13.39 -6.64
C PHE A 29 -0.69 -14.25 -7.38
N ASP A 30 0.51 -13.69 -7.51
CA ASP A 30 1.67 -14.34 -8.11
C ASP A 30 2.90 -14.18 -7.19
N ARG A 31 3.54 -15.30 -6.86
CA ARG A 31 4.76 -15.31 -6.07
C ARG A 31 5.96 -15.11 -6.99
N ILE A 32 6.46 -13.88 -7.00
CA ILE A 32 7.56 -13.45 -7.87
C ILE A 32 8.90 -14.08 -7.43
N SER A 33 9.10 -14.19 -6.11
CA SER A 33 10.24 -14.89 -5.52
C SER A 33 9.94 -15.31 -4.08
N ASP A 34 10.88 -15.97 -3.41
CA ASP A 34 10.74 -16.31 -1.99
C ASP A 34 10.52 -15.07 -1.11
N GLU A 35 11.04 -13.92 -1.58
CA GLU A 35 11.08 -12.63 -0.91
C GLU A 35 10.00 -11.65 -1.37
N GLN A 36 9.18 -12.02 -2.37
CA GLN A 36 8.28 -11.08 -3.02
C GLN A 36 7.03 -11.74 -3.60
N ILE A 37 5.89 -11.10 -3.37
CA ILE A 37 4.58 -11.49 -3.90
C ILE A 37 3.85 -10.26 -4.45
N ALA A 38 3.11 -10.44 -5.53
CA ALA A 38 2.22 -9.44 -6.09
C ALA A 38 0.78 -9.97 -6.13
N MET A 39 -0.18 -9.08 -5.99
CA MET A 39 -1.61 -9.39 -6.04
C MET A 39 -2.41 -8.23 -6.61
N ALA A 40 -3.63 -8.52 -7.04
CA ALA A 40 -4.59 -7.52 -7.49
C ALA A 40 -5.81 -7.49 -6.55
N VAL A 41 -6.15 -6.30 -6.06
CA VAL A 41 -7.35 -6.09 -5.23
C VAL A 41 -8.33 -5.17 -5.94
N GLU A 42 -9.55 -5.66 -6.17
CA GLU A 42 -10.62 -4.87 -6.78
C GLU A 42 -11.22 -3.90 -5.77
N GLY A 43 -11.13 -2.60 -6.06
CA GLY A 43 -11.79 -1.53 -5.30
C GLY A 43 -12.99 -0.95 -6.04
N GLN A 44 -13.60 0.09 -5.46
CA GLN A 44 -14.74 0.80 -6.06
C GLN A 44 -14.31 1.57 -7.32
N TRP A 45 -13.11 2.15 -7.31
CA TRP A 45 -12.66 3.05 -8.38
C TRP A 45 -11.75 2.37 -9.41
N ARG A 46 -10.87 1.49 -8.94
CA ARG A 46 -9.84 0.83 -9.74
C ARG A 46 -9.53 -0.55 -9.16
N THR A 47 -8.86 -1.37 -9.96
CA THR A 47 -8.09 -2.51 -9.48
C THR A 47 -6.71 -2.01 -9.04
N TYR A 48 -6.32 -2.33 -7.82
CA TYR A 48 -5.06 -1.92 -7.22
C TYR A 48 -4.05 -3.05 -7.30
N SER A 49 -2.88 -2.77 -7.87
CA SER A 49 -1.76 -3.72 -7.87
C SER A 49 -0.98 -3.54 -6.57
N ILE A 50 -0.91 -4.60 -5.77
CA ILE A 50 -0.23 -4.60 -4.48
C ILE A 50 0.95 -5.56 -4.55
N THR A 51 2.14 -5.06 -4.24
CA THR A 51 3.37 -5.85 -4.16
C THR A 51 3.90 -5.77 -2.75
N LEU A 52 4.15 -6.93 -2.14
CA LEU A 52 4.86 -7.04 -0.87
C LEU A 52 6.22 -7.69 -1.08
N ALA A 53 7.25 -7.11 -0.45
CA ALA A 53 8.61 -7.59 -0.52
C ALA A 53 9.28 -7.54 0.86
N TRP A 54 9.88 -8.64 1.29
CA TRP A 54 10.71 -8.67 2.49
C TRP A 54 12.12 -8.16 2.16
N SER A 55 12.65 -7.29 3.01
CA SER A 55 14.07 -6.90 2.98
C SER A 55 14.73 -7.37 4.26
N ALA A 56 15.48 -8.47 4.19
CA ALA A 56 16.28 -8.95 5.31
C ALA A 56 17.37 -7.93 5.74
N TYR A 57 17.90 -7.15 4.79
CA TYR A 57 18.91 -6.12 5.08
C TYR A 57 18.36 -5.00 5.97
N ASP A 58 17.12 -4.58 5.72
CA ASP A 58 16.47 -3.49 6.46
C ASP A 58 15.51 -3.99 7.54
N GLU A 59 15.43 -5.32 7.74
CA GLU A 59 14.43 -5.99 8.58
C GLU A 59 13.02 -5.40 8.39
N THR A 60 12.59 -5.23 7.13
CA THR A 60 11.37 -4.49 6.80
C THR A 60 10.53 -5.21 5.75
N LEU A 61 9.25 -5.41 6.04
CA LEU A 61 8.25 -5.81 5.05
C LEU A 61 7.73 -4.56 4.34
N ARG A 62 7.98 -4.48 3.04
CA ARG A 62 7.62 -3.33 2.21
C ARG A 62 6.38 -3.67 1.40
N LEU A 63 5.37 -2.82 1.47
CA LEU A 63 4.21 -2.86 0.61
C LEU A 63 4.24 -1.65 -0.33
N ILE A 64 3.92 -1.90 -1.59
CA ILE A 64 3.64 -0.89 -2.60
C ILE A 64 2.26 -1.20 -3.18
N CYS A 65 1.35 -0.24 -3.12
CA CYS A 65 0.05 -0.29 -3.78
C CYS A 65 0.03 0.75 -4.89
N THR A 66 -0.29 0.33 -6.10
CA THR A 66 -0.26 1.19 -7.29
C THR A 66 -1.55 1.13 -8.10
N PHE A 67 -1.78 2.20 -8.84
CA PHE A 67 -2.76 2.24 -9.92
C PHE A 67 -2.31 3.23 -10.98
N GLU A 68 -2.75 3.00 -12.22
CA GLU A 68 -2.41 3.84 -13.36
C GLU A 68 -3.10 5.20 -13.29
N MET A 69 -2.33 6.24 -13.56
CA MET A 69 -2.81 7.60 -13.66
C MET A 69 -1.94 8.39 -14.64
N GLU A 70 -2.56 8.97 -15.67
CA GLU A 70 -1.88 9.75 -16.70
C GLU A 70 -2.18 11.26 -16.57
N PRO A 71 -1.67 11.95 -15.53
CA PRO A 71 -1.88 13.38 -15.40
C PRO A 71 -1.16 14.14 -16.53
N PRO A 72 -1.79 15.16 -17.14
CA PRO A 72 -1.08 16.08 -18.01
C PRO A 72 0.12 16.71 -17.31
N THR A 73 1.23 16.93 -18.03
CA THR A 73 2.49 17.42 -17.46
C THR A 73 2.33 18.74 -16.69
N GLU A 74 1.46 19.62 -17.14
CA GLU A 74 1.12 20.89 -16.50
C GLU A 74 0.41 20.72 -15.14
N LYS A 75 -0.18 19.55 -14.88
CA LYS A 75 -0.84 19.22 -13.62
C LYS A 75 0.11 18.64 -12.58
N LEU A 76 1.32 18.21 -12.97
CA LEU A 76 2.28 17.61 -12.05
C LEU A 76 2.62 18.49 -10.83
N PRO A 77 2.83 19.82 -10.97
CA PRO A 77 3.07 20.67 -9.80
C PRO A 77 1.91 20.67 -8.80
N ALA A 78 0.67 20.70 -9.30
CA ALA A 78 -0.52 20.64 -8.46
C ALA A 78 -0.71 19.27 -7.81
N LEU A 79 -0.40 18.20 -8.56
CA LEU A 79 -0.41 16.83 -8.05
C LEU A 79 0.58 16.67 -6.90
N TYR A 80 1.83 17.11 -7.06
CA TYR A 80 2.83 17.01 -5.98
C TYR A 80 2.43 17.80 -4.74
N ALA A 81 1.79 18.96 -4.90
CA ALA A 81 1.24 19.72 -3.78
C ALA A 81 0.13 18.94 -3.05
N LEU A 82 -0.78 18.30 -3.80
CA LEU A 82 -1.82 17.45 -3.22
C LEU A 82 -1.23 16.23 -2.50
N LEU A 83 -0.22 15.57 -3.06
CA LEU A 83 0.45 14.45 -2.39
C LEU A 83 1.08 14.86 -1.07
N ASN A 84 1.66 16.06 -0.98
CA ASN A 84 2.19 16.57 0.28
C ASN A 84 1.08 16.73 1.34
N GLU A 85 -0.04 17.34 0.97
CA GLU A 85 -1.19 17.54 1.87
C GLU A 85 -1.89 16.21 2.24
N MET A 86 -1.88 15.22 1.35
CA MET A 86 -2.33 13.85 1.63
C MET A 86 -1.40 13.18 2.66
N ASN A 87 -0.09 13.33 2.49
CA ASN A 87 0.91 12.79 3.40
C ASN A 87 0.83 13.42 4.80
N ASP A 88 0.53 14.72 4.91
CA ASP A 88 0.31 15.39 6.20
C ASP A 88 -0.88 14.80 7.00
N GLN A 89 -1.83 14.16 6.32
CA GLN A 89 -2.98 13.50 6.93
C GLN A 89 -2.81 11.98 7.06
N CYS A 90 -1.67 11.43 6.63
CA CYS A 90 -1.44 10.00 6.52
C CYS A 90 -0.31 9.55 7.46
N TRP A 91 -0.70 8.91 8.56
CA TRP A 91 0.28 8.35 9.50
C TRP A 91 0.80 6.98 9.08
N ALA A 92 -0.07 6.18 8.45
CA ALA A 92 0.28 4.88 7.91
C ALA A 92 0.70 5.05 6.45
N GLY A 93 1.97 4.82 6.14
CA GLY A 93 2.51 4.88 4.78
C GLY A 93 2.65 6.30 4.21
N SER A 94 2.91 6.38 2.91
CA SER A 94 3.07 7.66 2.19
C SER A 94 2.77 7.52 0.70
N TYR A 95 2.41 8.63 0.07
CA TYR A 95 2.10 8.71 -1.35
C TYR A 95 3.25 9.31 -2.15
N THR A 96 3.44 8.80 -3.35
CA THR A 96 4.32 9.33 -4.39
C THR A 96 3.73 9.07 -5.77
N PHE A 97 4.30 9.70 -6.80
CA PHE A 97 3.93 9.47 -8.19
C PHE A 97 5.18 9.09 -8.97
N TRP A 98 5.14 7.95 -9.65
CA TRP A 98 6.22 7.49 -10.51
C TRP A 98 5.92 7.94 -11.94
N SER A 99 6.51 9.07 -12.33
CA SER A 99 6.21 9.74 -13.59
C SER A 99 6.65 8.96 -14.83
N GLU A 100 7.69 8.13 -14.75
CA GLU A 100 8.12 7.32 -15.90
C GLU A 100 7.11 6.21 -16.22
N GLN A 101 6.52 5.60 -15.19
CA GLN A 101 5.54 4.52 -15.32
C GLN A 101 4.09 5.02 -15.30
N GLN A 102 3.85 6.32 -15.06
CA GLN A 102 2.50 6.90 -14.88
C GLN A 102 1.70 6.18 -13.79
N LEU A 103 2.36 5.89 -12.66
CA LEU A 103 1.76 5.18 -11.53
C LEU A 103 1.59 6.11 -10.33
N MET A 104 0.37 6.17 -9.80
CA MET A 104 0.16 6.60 -8.43
C MET A 104 0.57 5.50 -7.48
N VAL A 105 1.29 5.87 -6.43
CA VAL A 105 1.91 4.90 -5.52
C VAL A 105 1.63 5.27 -4.09
N TYR A 106 1.10 4.31 -3.33
CA TYR A 106 1.11 4.30 -1.88
C TYR A 106 2.14 3.27 -1.41
N ARG A 107 3.03 3.67 -0.49
CA ARG A 107 4.04 2.78 0.09
C ARG A 107 3.90 2.69 1.59
N TYR A 108 4.07 1.49 2.13
CA TYR A 108 4.07 1.21 3.56
C TYR A 108 5.29 0.34 3.89
N GLY A 109 6.10 0.74 4.87
CA GLY A 109 7.14 -0.12 5.44
C GLY A 109 6.79 -0.55 6.86
N LEU A 110 6.69 -1.85 7.11
CA LEU A 110 6.59 -2.43 8.45
C LEU A 110 7.98 -2.87 8.89
N VAL A 111 8.58 -2.05 9.76
CA VAL A 111 9.90 -2.32 10.34
C VAL A 111 9.74 -3.37 11.43
N LEU A 112 10.49 -4.46 11.31
CA LEU A 112 10.48 -5.64 12.20
C LEU A 112 11.86 -5.84 12.83
N SER A 113 12.58 -4.74 13.06
CA SER A 113 13.94 -4.77 13.61
C SER A 113 14.02 -5.49 14.96
N GLY A 114 15.12 -6.21 15.18
CA GLY A 114 15.33 -6.93 16.45
C GLY A 114 14.66 -8.29 16.48
N GLY A 115 14.58 -8.96 15.32
CA GLY A 115 14.04 -10.32 15.18
C GLY A 115 12.54 -10.40 15.43
N GLN A 116 11.78 -9.32 15.19
CA GLN A 116 10.33 -9.39 15.24
C GLN A 116 9.79 -10.12 14.00
N ILE A 117 8.68 -10.82 14.17
CA ILE A 117 7.95 -11.46 13.07
C ILE A 117 6.63 -10.72 12.90
N ALA A 118 6.27 -10.43 11.65
CA ALA A 118 5.00 -9.78 11.36
C ALA A 118 3.85 -10.74 11.68
N SER A 119 2.86 -10.26 12.43
CA SER A 119 1.64 -11.03 12.63
C SER A 119 0.75 -10.96 11.38
N PRO A 120 -0.11 -11.97 11.12
CA PRO A 120 -1.10 -11.91 10.06
C PRO A 120 -1.96 -10.65 10.13
N GLU A 121 -2.35 -10.22 11.34
CA GLU A 121 -3.17 -9.01 11.55
C GLU A 121 -2.41 -7.73 11.17
N GLN A 122 -1.09 -7.67 11.40
CA GLN A 122 -0.28 -6.52 10.98
C GLN A 122 -0.23 -6.43 9.45
N ILE A 123 -0.04 -7.57 8.78
CA ILE A 123 0.01 -7.64 7.31
C ILE A 123 -1.35 -7.30 6.70
N ASP A 124 -2.43 -7.88 7.22
CA ASP A 124 -3.79 -7.58 6.78
C ASP A 124 -4.12 -6.08 6.98
N THR A 125 -3.71 -5.50 8.12
CA THR A 125 -3.82 -4.06 8.38
C THR A 125 -3.03 -3.23 7.36
N MET A 126 -1.81 -3.64 6.98
CA MET A 126 -1.03 -2.94 5.96
C MET A 126 -1.74 -2.93 4.61
N ILE A 127 -2.26 -4.08 4.18
CA ILE A 127 -2.96 -4.23 2.90
C ILE A 127 -4.25 -3.43 2.91
N GLY A 128 -5.07 -3.57 3.97
CA GLY A 128 -6.30 -2.80 4.15
C GLY A 128 -6.04 -1.30 4.18
N ALA A 129 -5.02 -0.84 4.90
CA ALA A 129 -4.63 0.56 4.94
C ALA A 129 -4.27 1.10 3.55
N ALA A 130 -3.59 0.31 2.72
CA ALA A 130 -3.22 0.69 1.37
C ALA A 130 -4.42 0.86 0.44
N VAL A 131 -5.34 -0.12 0.44
CA VAL A 131 -6.55 -0.08 -0.39
C VAL A 131 -7.49 1.05 0.05
N VAL A 132 -7.76 1.16 1.35
CA VAL A 132 -8.61 2.23 1.90
C VAL A 132 -8.03 3.61 1.60
N SER A 133 -6.71 3.76 1.72
CA SER A 133 -5.99 4.98 1.37
C SER A 133 -6.16 5.36 -0.09
N ALA A 134 -5.96 4.39 -0.99
CA ALA A 134 -6.08 4.63 -2.42
C ALA A 134 -7.52 4.99 -2.83
N GLU A 135 -8.50 4.29 -2.28
CA GLU A 135 -9.92 4.53 -2.54
C GLU A 135 -10.39 5.89 -2.02
N ARG A 136 -9.96 6.28 -0.82
CA ARG A 136 -10.35 7.55 -0.19
C ARG A 136 -9.86 8.76 -0.98
N TYR A 137 -8.63 8.72 -1.50
CA TYR A 137 -8.04 9.88 -2.17
C TYR A 137 -8.18 9.85 -3.68
N TYR A 138 -8.66 8.76 -4.28
CA TYR A 138 -8.92 8.68 -5.71
C TYR A 138 -9.81 9.83 -6.21
N PRO A 139 -10.96 10.17 -5.59
CA PRO A 139 -11.79 11.29 -6.04
C PRO A 139 -11.07 12.64 -5.97
N ALA A 140 -10.25 12.86 -4.93
CA ALA A 140 -9.48 14.09 -4.79
C ALA A 140 -8.45 14.23 -5.92
N LEU A 141 -7.74 13.15 -6.27
CA LEU A 141 -6.82 13.12 -7.41
C LEU A 141 -7.56 13.43 -8.71
N GLN A 142 -8.75 12.83 -8.92
CA GLN A 142 -9.54 13.08 -10.12
C GLN A 142 -9.96 14.55 -10.26
N LEU A 143 -10.44 15.16 -9.18
CA LEU A 143 -10.89 16.55 -9.15
C LEU A 143 -9.75 17.56 -9.36
N LEU A 144 -8.56 17.27 -8.86
CA LEU A 144 -7.42 18.15 -9.08
C LEU A 144 -6.89 18.05 -10.51
N VAL A 145 -6.67 16.83 -10.99
CA VAL A 145 -6.03 16.60 -12.29
C VAL A 145 -6.97 17.00 -13.43
N TRP A 146 -8.23 16.57 -13.39
CA TRP A 146 -9.20 16.77 -14.48
C TRP A 146 -10.35 17.73 -14.15
N GLY A 147 -10.53 18.12 -12.88
CA GLY A 147 -11.60 19.04 -12.45
C GLY A 147 -11.15 20.46 -12.14
N ASP A 148 -9.90 20.80 -12.45
CA ASP A 148 -9.29 22.13 -12.21
C ASP A 148 -9.41 22.64 -10.77
N ARG A 149 -9.55 21.75 -9.79
CA ARG A 149 -9.61 22.11 -8.37
C ARG A 149 -8.23 22.34 -7.78
N THR A 150 -8.18 23.24 -6.81
CA THR A 150 -6.97 23.41 -5.97
C THR A 150 -6.78 22.19 -5.05
N PRO A 151 -5.54 21.89 -4.60
CA PRO A 151 -5.29 20.77 -3.67
C PRO A 151 -6.21 20.77 -2.45
N ARG A 152 -6.42 21.96 -1.86
CA ARG A 152 -7.26 22.12 -0.66
C ARG A 152 -8.73 21.81 -0.93
N GLU A 153 -9.27 22.24 -2.07
CA GLU A 153 -10.66 21.95 -2.46
C GLU A 153 -10.84 20.47 -2.80
N ALA A 154 -9.87 19.87 -3.50
CA ALA A 154 -9.90 18.46 -3.85
C ALA A 154 -9.92 17.56 -2.60
N LEU A 155 -9.13 17.89 -1.57
CA LEU A 155 -9.08 17.14 -0.32
C LEU A 155 -10.38 17.17 0.48
N GLN A 156 -11.20 18.22 0.35
CA GLN A 156 -12.47 18.30 1.08
C GLN A 156 -13.40 17.14 0.70
N VAL A 157 -13.33 16.64 -0.53
CA VAL A 157 -14.15 15.50 -0.98
C VAL A 157 -13.70 14.20 -0.31
N ALA A 158 -12.38 13.97 -0.23
CA ALA A 158 -11.81 12.81 0.47
C ALA A 158 -12.08 12.84 1.99
N ILE A 159 -12.26 14.02 2.57
CA ILE A 159 -12.66 14.19 3.99
C ILE A 159 -14.17 13.93 4.13
N ALA A 160 -15.01 14.48 3.24
CA ALA A 160 -16.45 14.31 3.31
C ALA A 160 -16.90 12.85 3.19
N GLU A 161 -16.26 12.07 2.31
CA GLU A 161 -16.56 10.63 2.18
C GLU A 161 -16.15 9.82 3.42
N ALA A 162 -15.08 10.21 4.13
CA ALA A 162 -14.66 9.55 5.37
C ALA A 162 -15.68 9.72 6.51
N TYR A 163 -16.46 10.82 6.50
CA TYR A 163 -17.55 11.04 7.47
C TYR A 163 -18.87 10.38 7.06
N GLY A 164 -19.05 10.01 5.79
CA GLY A 164 -20.29 9.41 5.26
C GLY A 164 -20.42 7.90 5.47
N ARG A 165 -19.40 7.22 6.01
CA ARG A 165 -19.37 5.76 6.26
C ARG A 165 -19.31 5.39 7.77
N ALA A 166 -19.78 6.28 8.65
CA ALA A 166 -19.92 6.01 10.09
C ALA A 166 -21.35 5.59 10.47
#